data_AF-A0A6P2CZP0-F1
#
_entry.id   AF-A0A6P2CZP0-F1
#
_cell.length_a   1.000
_cell.length_b   1.000
_cell.length_c   1.000
_cell.angle_alpha   90.00
_cell.angle_beta   90.00
_cell.angle_gamma   90.00
#
_symmetry.space_group_name_H-M   'P 1'
#
loop_
_entity.id
_entity.type
_entity.pdbx_description
1 polymer ?
#
loop_
_entity_poly.entity_id
_entity_poly.type
_entity_poly.pdbx_seq_one_letter_code
_entity_poly.pdbx_strand_id
1 'polypeptide(L)' 'MPDPFSTLTERRLAVLKVLAARGPLTIQQIAAKTGSSRHAVERVLNYEWFERLNSGRASLFGLTEAGREKASDCEST' A
#
# COMPACT_ATOMS: atom_id res chain seq x y z
N MET A 1 -9.00 4.26 -15.90
CA MET A 1 -9.95 4.41 -14.78
C MET A 1 -9.58 5.65 -13.99
N PRO A 2 -10.54 6.49 -13.59
CA PRO A 2 -10.29 7.53 -12.60
C PRO A 2 -9.85 6.88 -11.27
N ASP A 3 -8.93 7.53 -10.57
CA ASP A 3 -8.45 7.06 -9.27
C ASP A 3 -9.59 7.20 -8.25
N PRO A 4 -9.94 6.16 -7.48
CA PRO A 4 -11.10 6.19 -6.59
C PRO A 4 -10.88 7.02 -5.32
N PHE A 5 -9.66 7.52 -5.08
CA PHE A 5 -9.33 8.27 -3.88
C PHE A 5 -9.28 9.77 -4.16
N SER A 6 -10.01 10.54 -3.33
CA SER A 6 -10.05 12.00 -3.40
C SER A 6 -8.78 12.63 -2.80
N THR A 7 -8.13 11.92 -1.87
CA THR A 7 -6.91 12.39 -1.21
C THR A 7 -5.78 11.36 -1.22
N LEU A 8 -4.54 11.84 -1.09
CA LEU A 8 -3.37 10.99 -0.91
C LEU A 8 -3.47 10.16 0.39
N THR A 9 -4.03 10.75 1.46
CA THR A 9 -4.19 10.09 2.75
C THR A 9 -5.11 8.88 2.66
N GLU A 10 -6.26 9.03 2.00
CA GLU A 10 -7.18 7.91 1.75
C GLU A 10 -6.50 6.78 0.97
N ARG A 11 -5.72 7.14 -0.06
CA ARG A 11 -4.96 6.14 -0.83
C ARG A 11 -3.89 5.45 0.02
N ARG A 12 -3.16 6.19 0.86
CA ARG A 12 -2.17 5.61 1.79
C ARG A 12 -2.83 4.61 2.73
N LEU A 13 -3.99 4.95 3.30
CA LEU A 13 -4.74 4.05 4.19
C LEU A 13 -5.30 2.83 3.44
N ALA A 14 -5.76 2.99 2.21
CA ALA A 14 -6.22 1.85 1.41
C ALA A 14 -5.09 0.87 1.09
N VAL A 15 -3.92 1.38 0.69
CA VAL A 15 -2.73 0.54 0.45
C VAL A 15 -2.27 -0.14 1.76
N LEU A 16 -2.29 0.59 2.88
CA LEU A 16 -1.98 0.06 4.21
C LEU A 16 -2.89 -1.13 4.56
N LYS A 17 -4.21 -0.97 4.45
CA LYS A 17 -5.20 -2.03 4.72
C LYS A 17 -5.02 -3.24 3.80
N VAL A 18 -4.72 -3.02 2.52
CA VAL A 18 -4.48 -4.10 1.56
C VAL A 18 -3.26 -4.93 1.95
N LEU A 19 -2.15 -4.28 2.31
CA LEU A 19 -0.92 -4.96 2.69
C LEU A 19 -1.03 -5.63 4.07
N ALA A 20 -1.76 -5.03 5.01
CA ALA A 20 -2.05 -5.65 6.30
C ALA A 20 -2.86 -6.95 6.13
N ALA A 21 -3.92 -6.93 5.31
CA ALA A 21 -4.81 -8.07 5.14
C ALA A 21 -4.27 -9.19 4.24
N ARG A 22 -3.32 -8.89 3.32
CA ARG A 22 -2.85 -9.84 2.29
C ARG A 22 -1.37 -10.16 2.39
N GLY A 23 -0.63 -9.46 3.27
CA GLY A 23 0.81 -9.54 3.32
C GLY A 23 1.46 -8.84 2.12
N PRO A 24 2.74 -9.15 1.84
CA PRO A 24 3.50 -8.47 0.81
C PRO A 24 2.96 -8.68 -0.61
N LEU A 25 2.87 -7.61 -1.40
CA LEU A 25 2.31 -7.61 -2.75
C LEU A 25 3.15 -6.78 -3.72
N THR A 26 3.01 -7.08 -5.01
CA THR A 26 3.58 -6.23 -6.08
C THR A 26 2.73 -4.98 -6.32
N ILE A 27 3.32 -3.93 -6.91
CA ILE A 27 2.60 -2.71 -7.32
C ILE A 27 1.35 -3.03 -8.16
N GLN A 28 1.44 -4.00 -9.08
CA GLN A 28 0.30 -4.41 -9.91
C GLN A 28 -0.84 -5.00 -9.07
N GLN A 29 -0.52 -5.88 -8.12
CA GLN A 29 -1.51 -6.49 -7.25
C GLN A 29 -2.14 -5.46 -6.32
N ILE A 30 -1.36 -4.51 -5.80
CA ILE A 30 -1.87 -3.42 -4.96
C ILE A 30 -2.81 -2.54 -5.79
N ALA A 31 -2.38 -2.09 -6.97
CA ALA A 31 -3.18 -1.27 -7.87
C ALA A 31 -4.51 -1.95 -8.25
N ALA A 32 -4.49 -3.26 -8.54
CA ALA A 32 -5.69 -4.02 -8.83
C ALA A 32 -6.64 -4.11 -7.62
N LYS A 33 -6.11 -4.22 -6.40
CA LYS A 33 -6.91 -4.29 -5.17
C LYS A 33 -7.47 -2.93 -4.74
N THR A 34 -6.74 -1.84 -4.96
CA THR A 34 -7.19 -0.50 -4.59
C THR A 34 -7.95 0.21 -5.70
N GLY A 35 -7.98 -0.33 -6.92
CA GLY A 35 -8.53 0.34 -8.10
C GLY A 35 -7.71 1.56 -8.55
N SER A 36 -6.47 1.70 -8.05
CA SER A 36 -5.59 2.83 -8.39
C SER A 36 -4.74 2.55 -9.63
N SER A 37 -4.17 3.61 -10.19
CA SER A 37 -3.10 3.46 -11.19
C SER A 37 -1.79 2.98 -10.54
N ARG A 38 -0.94 2.30 -11.31
CA ARG A 38 0.40 1.86 -10.85
C ARG A 38 1.24 3.03 -10.35
N HIS A 39 1.22 4.15 -11.08
CA HIS A 39 1.96 5.36 -10.72
C HIS A 39 1.47 5.96 -9.39
N ALA A 40 0.15 5.97 -9.16
CA ALA A 40 -0.42 6.44 -7.90
C ALA A 40 0.01 5.56 -6.70
N VAL A 41 0.09 4.26 -6.90
CA VAL A 41 0.58 3.30 -5.89
C VAL A 41 2.07 3.47 -5.64
N GLU A 42 2.89 3.61 -6.69
CA GLU A 42 4.33 3.86 -6.57
C GLU A 42 4.63 5.09 -5.71
N ARG A 43 3.87 6.19 -5.90
CA ARG A 43 4.00 7.38 -5.06
C ARG A 43 3.69 7.09 -3.59
N VAL A 44 2.69 6.25 -3.31
CA VAL A 44 2.32 5.86 -1.93
C VAL A 44 3.35 4.96 -1.28
N LEU A 45 3.98 4.07 -2.04
CA LEU A 45 4.98 3.12 -1.51
C LEU A 45 6.32 3.78 -1.15
N ASN A 46 6.54 5.04 -1.51
CA ASN A 46 7.71 5.83 -1.08
C ASN A 46 7.56 6.46 0.31
N TYR A 47 6.44 6.24 1.00
CA TYR A 47 6.21 6.74 2.36
C TYR A 47 6.66 5.75 3.44
N GLU A 48 6.90 6.25 4.65
CA GLU A 48 7.52 5.55 5.79
C GLU A 48 6.83 4.25 6.26
N TRP A 49 5.56 4.03 5.92
CA TRP A 49 4.79 2.85 6.32
C TRP A 49 5.05 1.63 5.43
N PHE A 50 5.78 1.82 4.33
CA PHE A 50 5.97 0.80 3.32
C PHE A 50 7.45 0.53 3.08
N GLU A 51 7.77 -0.72 2.84
CA GLU A 51 9.13 -1.14 2.50
C GLU A 51 9.13 -2.05 1.29
N ARG A 52 10.22 -1.99 0.53
CA ARG A 52 10.48 -2.89 -0.58
C ARG A 52 11.25 -4.10 -0.04
N LEU A 53 10.64 -5.28 -0.14
CA LEU A 53 11.20 -6.52 0.39
C LEU A 53 12.19 -7.21 -0.56
N ASN A 54 12.12 -6.92 -1.86
CA ASN A 54 13.07 -7.46 -2.83
C ASN A 54 13.33 -6.49 -4.01
N SER A 55 14.50 -6.65 -4.64
CA SER A 55 14.94 -5.87 -5.80
C SER A 55 14.66 -6.56 -7.14
N GLY A 56 13.93 -7.68 -7.14
CA GLY A 56 13.62 -8.47 -8.34
C GLY A 56 12.64 -7.77 -9.30
N ARG A 57 12.50 -8.36 -10.51
CA ARG A 57 11.67 -7.86 -11.62
C ARG A 57 10.20 -7.63 -11.24
N ALA A 58 9.70 -8.38 -10.26
CA ALA A 58 8.41 -8.16 -9.61
C ALA A 58 8.64 -7.80 -8.14
N SER A 59 8.93 -6.52 -7.91
CA SER A 59 9.27 -6.06 -6.56
C SER A 59 8.08 -6.19 -5.61
N LEU A 60 8.29 -6.90 -4.51
CA LEU A 60 7.34 -7.07 -3.43
C LEU A 60 7.48 -5.92 -2.44
N PHE A 61 6.33 -5.41 -2.02
CA PHE A 61 6.23 -4.35 -1.03
C PHE A 61 5.44 -4.86 0.18
N GLY A 62 5.94 -4.54 1.36
CA GLY A 62 5.32 -4.87 2.64
C GLY A 62 5.13 -3.63 3.49
N LEU A 63 4.73 -3.86 4.74
CA LEU A 63 4.62 -2.82 5.75
C LEU A 63 5.88 -2.79 6.62
N THR A 64 6.40 -1.60 6.89
CA THR A 64 7.40 -1.40 7.95
C THR A 64 6.78 -1.66 9.32
N GLU A 65 7.59 -1.62 10.38
CA GLU A 65 7.09 -1.69 11.75
C GLU A 65 6.06 -0.59 12.04
N ALA A 66 6.37 0.67 11.72
CA ALA A 66 5.44 1.79 11.83
C ALA A 66 4.16 1.59 10.99
N GLY A 67 4.28 0.96 9.81
CA GLY A 67 3.11 0.60 9.01
C GLY A 67 2.22 -0.46 9.68
N ARG A 68 2.81 -1.46 10.33
CA ARG A 68 2.08 -2.51 11.06
C ARG A 68 1.39 -1.97 12.31
N GLU A 69 2.06 -1.09 13.06
CA GLU A 69 1.45 -0.37 14.18
C GLU A 69 0.25 0.44 13.69
N LYS A 70 0.44 1.22 12.61
CA LYS A 70 -0.65 2.04 12.06
C LYS A 70 -1.82 1.22 11.54
N ALA A 71 -1.55 0.06 10.95
CA ALA A 71 -2.59 -0.85 10.51
C ALA A 71 -3.41 -1.37 11.70
N SER A 72 -2.74 -1.73 12.80
CA SER A 72 -3.38 -2.20 14.04
C SER A 72 -4.25 -1.12 14.69
N ASP A 73 -3.80 0.14 14.68
CA ASP A 73 -4.61 1.29 15.13
C ASP A 73 -5.91 1.43 14.32
N CYS A 74 -5.82 1.20 13.00
CA CYS A 74 -6.95 1.31 12.08
C CYS A 74 -7.95 0.14 12.17
N GLU A 75 -7.57 -1.02 12.73
CA GLU A 75 -8.49 -2.14 12.99
C GLU A 75 -9.20 -2.01 14.34
N SER A 76 -8.70 -1.17 15.24
CA SER A 76 -9.22 -0.99 16.60
C SER A 76 -10.33 0.06 16.72
N THR A 77 -10.84 0.58 15.60
CA THR A 77 -11.91 1.61 15.54
C THR A 77 -13.05 1.14 14.65
#